data_AF-A0A819ES25-F1
#
_entry.id   AF-A0A819ES25-F1
#
_cell.length_a   1.000
_cell.length_b   1.000
_cell.length_c   1.000
_cell.angle_alpha   90.00
_cell.angle_beta   90.00
_cell.angle_gamma   90.00
#
_symmetry.space_group_name_H-M   'P 1'
#
loop_
_entity.id
_entity.type
_entity.pdbx_description
1 polymer ?
#
loop_
_entity_poly.entity_id
_entity_poly.type
_entity_poly.pdbx_seq_one_letter_code
_entity_poly.pdbx_strand_id
1 'polypeptide(L)'
;MAVTILPLIQQEITRYGMTTYLVVGIIGNMFNCIMFTRHSYRRTPSSIYLLFLSICGFIYLPWSTVPIIYALDHIDPQTQSIVICKTRLYISHTLGLFIRFCLVFACADRFFVTRPNVRIRSLSSIPLAIKFILIMCVICSLIAIHLPILMDIRGGVCGMFGIYKFIYAIYQTSVIGIIPPVLMSIFSVLTIRSLRERHRDNPVRTRQRDRCLTRMVFAEIIASISVSIPYSSNLIYTAFTYYVVNKSPLRVEIESFITFFVLFLVYLISVIPFYLYILTSKTFRKEFISLFVNFWYKYIIRRVRIVPYNDQNTVATNNGRITRTRQ
;
A
#
# COMPACT_ATOMS: atom_id res chain seq x y z
N MET A 1 31.81 7.80 27.16
CA MET A 1 30.39 8.01 26.81
C MET A 1 29.65 6.72 27.09
N ALA A 2 28.68 6.70 28.01
CA ALA A 2 27.82 5.54 28.16
C ALA A 2 27.02 5.39 26.87
N VAL A 3 27.25 4.29 26.14
CA VAL A 3 26.46 3.95 24.96
C VAL A 3 25.04 3.70 25.46
N THR A 4 24.09 4.55 25.10
CA THR A 4 22.69 4.36 25.43
C THR A 4 22.13 3.26 24.53
N ILE A 5 21.42 2.30 25.13
CA ILE A 5 20.96 1.08 24.46
C ILE A 5 19.91 1.40 23.36
N LEU A 6 19.15 2.48 23.53
CA LEU A 6 18.05 2.89 22.65
C LEU A 6 18.51 3.26 21.22
N PRO A 7 19.50 4.15 21.01
CA PRO A 7 20.06 4.42 19.68
C PRO A 7 20.60 3.18 18.98
N LEU A 8 21.25 2.27 19.71
CA LEU A 8 21.75 1.01 19.15
C LEU A 8 20.59 0.15 18.62
N ILE A 9 19.53 -0.02 19.41
CA ILE A 9 18.33 -0.75 18.97
C ILE A 9 17.70 -0.07 17.75
N GLN A 10 17.61 1.26 17.72
CA GLN A 10 17.09 1.99 16.58
C GLN A 10 17.92 1.76 15.31
N GLN A 11 19.25 1.73 15.43
CA GLN A 11 20.16 1.45 14.32
C GLN A 11 19.94 0.05 13.76
N GLU A 12 19.83 -0.96 14.64
CA GLU A 12 19.57 -2.36 14.27
C GLU A 12 18.20 -2.54 13.60
N ILE A 13 17.14 -1.94 14.16
CA ILE A 13 15.80 -1.96 13.56
C ILE A 13 15.81 -1.24 12.20
N THR A 14 16.57 -0.16 12.06
CA THR A 14 16.67 0.53 10.77
C THR A 14 17.39 -0.35 9.75
N ARG A 15 18.54 -0.95 10.12
CA ARG A 15 19.34 -1.77 9.21
C ARG A 15 18.59 -3.02 8.77
N TYR A 16 18.03 -3.79 9.70
CA TYR A 16 17.37 -5.06 9.38
C TYR A 16 15.87 -4.92 9.14
N GLY A 17 15.17 -4.15 9.98
CA GLY A 17 13.72 -3.97 9.90
C GLY A 17 13.31 -3.18 8.65
N MET A 18 13.89 -2.00 8.41
CA MET A 18 13.51 -1.20 7.22
C MET A 18 13.91 -1.86 5.92
N THR A 19 15.05 -2.56 5.87
CA THR A 19 15.48 -3.34 4.70
C THR A 19 14.51 -4.49 4.44
N THR A 20 14.08 -5.19 5.50
CA THR A 20 13.04 -6.23 5.38
C THR A 20 11.74 -5.64 4.85
N TYR A 21 11.30 -4.50 5.38
CA TYR A 21 10.11 -3.81 4.89
C TYR A 21 10.24 -3.44 3.43
N LEU A 22 11.38 -2.90 3.00
CA LEU A 22 11.62 -2.55 1.61
C LEU A 22 11.45 -3.77 0.69
N VAL A 23 12.12 -4.89 1.01
CA VAL A 23 12.05 -6.11 0.19
C VAL A 23 10.64 -6.70 0.18
N VAL A 24 10.08 -6.95 1.36
CA VAL A 24 8.75 -7.55 1.55
C VAL A 24 7.66 -6.66 0.94
N GLY A 25 7.73 -5.35 1.19
CA GLY A 25 6.76 -4.39 0.67
C GLY A 25 6.82 -4.23 -0.84
N ILE A 26 8.01 -4.19 -1.45
CA ILE A 26 8.13 -4.14 -2.92
C ILE A 26 7.55 -5.41 -3.55
N ILE A 27 7.89 -6.59 -3.03
CA ILE A 27 7.35 -7.87 -3.50
C ILE A 27 5.82 -7.89 -3.36
N GLY A 28 5.29 -7.51 -2.19
CA GLY A 28 3.87 -7.47 -1.93
C GLY A 28 3.10 -6.53 -2.85
N ASN A 29 3.57 -5.28 -3.00
CA ASN A 29 2.93 -4.30 -3.89
C ASN A 29 3.00 -4.72 -5.36
N MET A 30 4.11 -5.31 -5.80
CA MET A 30 4.24 -5.86 -7.16
C MET A 30 3.21 -6.97 -7.41
N PHE A 31 3.08 -7.93 -6.49
CA PHE A 31 2.07 -8.99 -6.64
C PHE A 31 0.64 -8.49 -6.55
N ASN A 32 0.35 -7.51 -5.70
CA ASN A 32 -0.96 -6.84 -5.71
C ASN A 32 -1.25 -6.20 -7.07
N CYS A 33 -0.29 -5.48 -7.65
CA CYS A 33 -0.43 -4.90 -8.99
C CYS A 33 -0.74 -5.98 -10.03
N ILE A 34 0.00 -7.09 -10.04
CA ILE A 34 -0.25 -8.23 -10.95
C ILE A 34 -1.65 -8.81 -10.72
N MET A 35 -2.08 -8.97 -9.48
CA MET A 35 -3.37 -9.56 -9.15
C MET A 35 -4.55 -8.65 -9.54
N PHE A 36 -4.51 -7.37 -9.18
CA PHE A 36 -5.60 -6.43 -9.48
C PHE A 36 -5.64 -6.03 -10.97
N THR A 37 -4.56 -6.24 -11.72
CA THR A 37 -4.56 -6.12 -13.18
C THR A 37 -5.16 -7.32 -13.91
N ARG A 38 -5.52 -8.41 -13.21
CA ARG A 38 -6.21 -9.52 -13.89
C ARG A 38 -7.65 -9.17 -14.22
N HIS A 39 -8.13 -9.75 -15.31
CA HIS A 39 -9.50 -9.56 -15.81
C HIS A 39 -10.59 -9.82 -14.77
N SER A 40 -10.35 -10.75 -13.84
CA SER A 40 -11.28 -11.07 -12.73
C SER A 40 -11.51 -9.88 -11.78
N TYR A 41 -10.49 -9.04 -11.57
CA TYR A 41 -10.51 -7.93 -10.61
C TYR A 41 -10.71 -6.55 -11.27
N ARG A 42 -10.17 -6.32 -12.47
CA ARG A 42 -10.28 -5.06 -13.24
C ARG A 42 -11.73 -4.62 -13.51
N ARG A 43 -12.70 -5.52 -13.42
CA ARG A 43 -14.13 -5.23 -13.62
C ARG A 43 -14.83 -4.64 -12.39
N THR A 44 -14.11 -4.34 -11.31
CA THR A 44 -14.69 -3.77 -10.08
C THR A 44 -13.99 -2.46 -9.72
N PRO A 45 -14.73 -1.38 -9.40
CA PRO A 45 -14.12 -0.10 -9.09
C PRO A 45 -13.24 -0.16 -7.82
N SER A 46 -13.66 -0.87 -6.77
CA SER A 46 -12.83 -1.12 -5.58
C SER A 46 -11.44 -1.68 -5.90
N SER A 47 -11.32 -2.61 -6.86
CA SER A 47 -10.01 -3.16 -7.24
C SER A 47 -9.12 -2.13 -7.92
N ILE A 48 -9.70 -1.09 -8.54
CA ILE A 48 -8.93 0.02 -9.15
C ILE A 48 -8.31 0.89 -8.07
N TYR A 49 -9.06 1.21 -6.99
CA TYR A 49 -8.49 1.92 -5.84
C TYR A 49 -7.37 1.10 -5.17
N LEU A 50 -7.56 -0.21 -5.01
CA LEU A 50 -6.53 -1.09 -4.43
C LEU A 50 -5.30 -1.25 -5.34
N LEU A 51 -5.50 -1.23 -6.67
CA LEU A 51 -4.40 -1.19 -7.63
C LEU A 51 -3.61 0.11 -7.49
N PHE A 52 -4.29 1.27 -7.47
CA PHE A 52 -3.63 2.56 -7.32
C PHE A 52 -2.93 2.69 -5.96
N LEU A 53 -3.54 2.16 -4.89
CA LEU A 53 -2.92 2.03 -3.57
C LEU A 53 -1.59 1.26 -3.66
N SER A 54 -1.57 0.14 -4.39
CA SER A 54 -0.37 -0.70 -4.52
C SER A 54 0.72 -0.02 -5.36
N ILE A 55 0.34 0.73 -6.41
CA ILE A 55 1.28 1.56 -7.19
C ILE A 55 1.87 2.65 -6.30
N CYS A 56 1.05 3.34 -5.52
CA CYS A 56 1.53 4.34 -4.57
C CYS A 56 2.45 3.72 -3.50
N GLY A 57 2.10 2.55 -2.98
CA GLY A 57 2.93 1.81 -2.02
C GLY A 57 4.30 1.43 -2.59
N PHE A 58 4.34 1.00 -3.85
CA PHE A 58 5.57 0.67 -4.57
C PHE A 58 6.53 1.87 -4.71
N ILE A 59 5.99 3.09 -4.88
CA ILE A 59 6.80 4.32 -4.97
C ILE A 59 7.13 4.87 -3.57
N TYR A 60 6.14 4.89 -2.69
CA TYR A 60 6.21 5.46 -1.34
C TYR A 60 7.31 4.82 -0.50
N LEU A 61 7.39 3.50 -0.56
CA LEU A 61 8.24 2.74 0.35
C LEU A 61 9.74 3.00 0.07
N PRO A 62 10.29 2.80 -1.15
CA PRO A 62 11.67 3.17 -1.45
C PRO A 62 11.96 4.65 -1.20
N TRP A 63 11.04 5.52 -1.64
CA TRP A 63 11.23 6.98 -1.50
C TRP A 63 11.39 7.40 -0.03
N SER A 64 10.65 6.74 0.87
CA SER A 64 10.64 7.09 2.29
C SER A 64 11.76 6.39 3.07
N THR A 65 12.06 5.12 2.79
CA THR A 65 12.95 4.29 3.61
C THR A 65 14.39 4.26 3.12
N VAL A 66 14.65 4.33 1.81
CA VAL A 66 16.03 4.28 1.27
C VAL A 66 16.91 5.40 1.84
N PRO A 67 16.46 6.67 1.93
CA PRO A 67 17.27 7.72 2.55
C PRO A 67 17.59 7.45 4.02
N ILE A 68 16.68 6.79 4.76
CA ILE A 68 16.88 6.46 6.18
C ILE A 68 17.94 5.37 6.31
N ILE A 69 17.87 4.33 5.49
CA ILE A 69 18.86 3.23 5.48
C ILE A 69 20.23 3.77 5.07
N TYR A 70 20.28 4.61 4.03
CA TYR A 70 21.53 5.21 3.55
C TYR A 70 22.22 6.08 4.62
N ALA A 71 21.43 6.84 5.39
CA ALA A 71 21.92 7.69 6.47
C ALA A 71 22.50 6.93 7.68
N LEU A 72 22.44 5.58 7.71
CA LEU A 72 23.09 4.79 8.76
C LEU A 72 24.62 4.76 8.60
N ASP A 73 25.09 4.69 7.36
CA ASP A 73 26.51 4.50 7.04
C ASP A 73 27.11 5.75 6.34
N HIS A 74 26.27 6.70 5.93
CA HIS A 74 26.65 7.91 5.21
C HIS A 74 26.00 9.14 5.84
N ILE A 75 26.52 10.32 5.49
CA ILE A 75 25.93 11.59 5.93
C ILE A 75 24.50 11.69 5.37
N ASP A 76 23.53 12.07 6.21
CA ASP A 76 22.12 12.15 5.82
C ASP A 76 21.94 13.22 4.73
N PRO A 77 21.54 12.84 3.50
CA PRO A 77 21.36 13.77 2.39
C PRO A 77 20.28 14.82 2.67
N GLN A 78 19.35 14.56 3.60
CA GLN A 78 18.32 15.51 4.00
C GLN A 78 18.88 16.68 4.80
N THR A 79 19.99 16.48 5.50
CA THR A 79 20.65 17.53 6.30
C THR A 79 21.56 18.38 5.43
N GLN A 80 22.00 17.86 4.28
CA GLN A 80 22.88 18.54 3.35
C GLN A 80 22.15 19.39 2.32
N SER A 81 20.95 18.98 1.90
CA SER A 81 20.20 19.66 0.85
C SER A 81 18.78 20.01 1.28
N ILE A 82 18.49 21.31 1.31
CA ILE A 82 17.14 21.83 1.56
C ILE A 82 16.12 21.32 0.54
N VAL A 83 16.56 21.07 -0.70
CA VAL A 83 15.70 20.52 -1.76
C VAL A 83 15.33 19.08 -1.45
N ILE A 84 16.29 18.25 -1.02
CA ILE A 84 16.03 16.85 -0.64
C ILE A 84 15.15 16.79 0.60
N CYS A 85 15.44 17.60 1.62
CA CYS A 85 14.61 17.73 2.83
C CYS A 85 13.13 18.01 2.47
N LYS A 86 12.88 19.05 1.68
CA LYS A 86 11.53 19.48 1.29
C LYS A 86 10.81 18.45 0.42
N THR A 87 11.47 17.98 -0.64
CA THR A 87 10.86 17.06 -1.61
C THR A 87 10.59 15.68 -1.02
N ARG A 88 11.49 15.18 -0.15
CA ARG A 88 11.29 13.90 0.54
C ARG A 88 10.01 13.92 1.36
N LEU A 89 9.88 14.88 2.28
CA LEU A 89 8.71 14.98 3.14
C LEU A 89 7.43 15.21 2.33
N TYR A 90 7.47 16.08 1.32
CA TYR A 90 6.31 16.37 0.48
C TYR A 90 5.79 15.12 -0.26
N ILE A 91 6.68 14.39 -0.94
CA ILE A 91 6.29 13.20 -1.72
C ILE A 91 5.85 12.08 -0.79
N SER A 92 6.59 11.81 0.30
CA SER A 92 6.20 10.78 1.28
C SER A 92 4.83 11.08 1.89
N HIS A 93 4.57 12.34 2.26
CA HIS A 93 3.29 12.75 2.84
C HIS A 93 2.15 12.63 1.82
N THR A 94 2.36 13.11 0.60
CA THR A 94 1.36 13.07 -0.49
C THR A 94 1.00 11.62 -0.86
N LEU A 95 1.99 10.75 -1.07
CA LEU A 95 1.76 9.33 -1.36
C LEU A 95 1.10 8.62 -0.17
N GLY A 96 1.47 8.97 1.06
CA GLY A 96 0.83 8.47 2.27
C GLY A 96 -0.65 8.84 2.35
N LEU A 97 -1.03 10.05 1.89
CA LEU A 97 -2.44 10.45 1.77
C LEU A 97 -3.15 9.65 0.69
N PHE A 98 -2.53 9.47 -0.49
CA PHE A 98 -3.11 8.69 -1.58
C PHE A 98 -3.47 7.27 -1.13
N ILE A 99 -2.55 6.57 -0.46
CA ILE A 99 -2.77 5.22 0.06
C ILE A 99 -3.99 5.17 0.98
N ARG A 100 -4.09 6.09 1.94
CA ARG A 100 -5.19 6.12 2.93
C ARG A 100 -6.53 6.47 2.30
N PHE A 101 -6.58 7.48 1.45
CA PHE A 101 -7.84 7.88 0.79
C PHE A 101 -8.30 6.87 -0.26
N CYS A 102 -7.39 6.13 -0.91
CA CYS A 102 -7.79 4.99 -1.75
C CYS A 102 -8.50 3.91 -0.94
N LEU A 103 -8.06 3.66 0.29
CA LEU A 103 -8.75 2.72 1.17
C LEU A 103 -10.13 3.25 1.58
N VAL A 104 -10.26 4.54 1.90
CA VAL A 104 -11.56 5.20 2.14
C VAL A 104 -12.49 5.02 0.93
N PHE A 105 -12.02 5.29 -0.29
CA PHE A 105 -12.83 5.11 -1.50
C PHE A 105 -13.15 3.66 -1.80
N ALA A 106 -12.26 2.72 -1.50
CA ALA A 106 -12.57 1.31 -1.57
C ALA A 106 -13.73 0.95 -0.62
N CYS A 107 -13.73 1.49 0.61
CA CYS A 107 -14.83 1.30 1.56
C CYS A 107 -16.14 1.92 1.06
N ALA A 108 -16.09 3.16 0.55
CA ALA A 108 -17.25 3.83 -0.01
C ALA A 108 -17.84 3.08 -1.22
N ASP A 109 -16.98 2.56 -2.11
CA ASP A 109 -17.40 1.73 -3.23
C ASP A 109 -18.07 0.43 -2.77
N ARG A 110 -17.52 -0.25 -1.76
CA ARG A 110 -18.16 -1.43 -1.17
C ARG A 110 -19.54 -1.08 -0.62
N PHE A 111 -19.68 0.05 0.06
CA PHE A 111 -20.98 0.53 0.52
C PHE A 111 -21.96 0.72 -0.65
N PHE A 112 -21.57 1.44 -1.71
CA PHE A 112 -22.43 1.68 -2.88
C PHE A 112 -22.88 0.40 -3.58
N VAL A 113 -21.98 -0.59 -3.74
CA VAL A 113 -22.32 -1.89 -4.35
C VAL A 113 -23.33 -2.69 -3.52
N THR A 114 -23.27 -2.55 -2.19
CA THR A 114 -24.13 -3.32 -1.28
C THR A 114 -25.55 -2.78 -1.18
N ARG A 115 -25.76 -1.51 -1.53
CA ARG A 115 -27.08 -0.87 -1.47
C ARG A 115 -28.07 -1.45 -2.48
N PRO A 116 -29.37 -1.59 -2.11
CA PRO A 116 -30.40 -2.10 -3.00
C PRO A 116 -30.81 -1.08 -4.08
N ASN A 117 -30.72 0.22 -3.78
CA ASN A 117 -31.11 1.28 -4.70
C ASN A 117 -30.15 1.33 -5.91
N VAL A 118 -30.72 1.14 -7.11
CA VAL A 118 -29.98 1.12 -8.39
C VAL A 118 -29.22 2.43 -8.63
N ARG A 119 -29.79 3.59 -8.26
CA ARG A 119 -29.15 4.91 -8.43
C ARG A 119 -27.89 5.07 -7.58
N ILE A 120 -27.92 4.53 -6.35
CA ILE A 120 -26.74 4.54 -5.47
C ILE A 120 -25.71 3.54 -5.98
N ARG A 121 -26.16 2.37 -6.42
CA ARG A 121 -25.28 1.33 -6.96
C ARG A 121 -24.57 1.77 -8.24
N SER A 122 -25.19 2.60 -9.08
CA SER A 122 -24.55 3.15 -10.28
C SER A 122 -23.38 4.10 -9.99
N LEU A 123 -23.26 4.61 -8.75
CA LEU A 123 -22.06 5.35 -8.33
C LEU A 123 -20.83 4.43 -8.22
N SER A 124 -21.02 3.12 -8.04
CA SER A 124 -19.94 2.14 -8.19
C SER A 124 -19.71 1.84 -9.68
N SER A 125 -19.06 2.78 -10.37
CA SER A 125 -18.66 2.62 -11.77
C SER A 125 -17.18 2.89 -11.95
N ILE A 126 -16.55 2.18 -12.89
CA ILE A 126 -15.12 2.30 -13.19
C ILE A 126 -14.74 3.73 -13.65
N PRO A 127 -15.49 4.37 -14.57
CA PRO A 127 -15.16 5.72 -14.99
C PRO A 127 -15.22 6.72 -13.82
N LEU A 128 -16.20 6.57 -12.93
CA LEU A 128 -16.31 7.45 -11.77
C LEU A 128 -15.18 7.22 -10.78
N ALA A 129 -14.76 5.97 -10.57
CA ALA A 129 -13.62 5.67 -9.71
C ALA A 129 -12.31 6.28 -10.21
N ILE A 130 -12.06 6.23 -11.52
CA ILE A 130 -10.89 6.89 -12.11
C ILE A 130 -10.97 8.41 -11.91
N LYS A 131 -12.14 9.02 -12.12
CA LYS A 131 -12.35 10.46 -11.85
C LYS A 131 -12.08 10.81 -10.38
N PHE A 132 -12.55 10.01 -9.44
CA PHE A 132 -12.29 10.23 -8.01
C PHE A 132 -10.82 10.09 -7.64
N ILE A 133 -10.08 9.13 -8.22
CA ILE A 133 -8.63 9.01 -8.03
C ILE A 133 -7.93 10.28 -8.52
N LEU A 134 -8.27 10.77 -9.73
CA LEU A 134 -7.65 11.98 -10.29
C LEU A 134 -7.92 13.22 -9.42
N ILE A 135 -9.17 13.41 -9.01
CA ILE A 135 -9.56 14.52 -8.13
C ILE A 135 -8.82 14.43 -6.79
N MET A 136 -8.75 13.24 -6.20
CA MET A 136 -8.00 13.00 -4.96
C MET A 136 -6.52 13.32 -5.11
N CYS A 137 -5.88 12.89 -6.20
CA CYS A 137 -4.47 13.18 -6.44
C CYS A 137 -4.20 14.69 -6.44
N VAL A 138 -5.06 15.47 -7.10
CA VAL A 138 -4.96 16.94 -7.13
C VAL A 138 -5.17 17.52 -5.72
N ILE A 139 -6.29 17.18 -5.06
CA ILE A 139 -6.64 17.73 -3.74
C ILE A 139 -5.56 17.40 -2.70
N CYS A 140 -5.15 16.14 -2.58
CA CYS A 140 -4.15 15.72 -1.59
C CYS A 140 -2.78 16.37 -1.85
N SER A 141 -2.38 16.57 -3.12
CA SER A 141 -1.14 17.29 -3.45
C SER A 141 -1.22 18.77 -3.07
N LEU A 142 -2.35 19.42 -3.34
CA LEU A 142 -2.58 20.82 -2.95
C LEU A 142 -2.57 20.99 -1.43
N ILE A 143 -3.22 20.08 -0.69
CA ILE A 143 -3.20 20.12 0.78
C ILE A 143 -1.75 19.99 1.30
N ALA A 144 -0.92 19.17 0.67
CA ALA A 144 0.47 18.94 1.09
C ALA A 144 1.44 20.09 0.74
N ILE A 145 1.02 21.10 -0.04
CA ILE A 145 1.91 22.15 -0.56
C ILE A 145 2.58 23.01 0.52
N HIS A 146 2.00 23.06 1.71
CA HIS A 146 2.58 23.80 2.83
C HIS A 146 3.93 23.21 3.28
N LEU A 147 4.19 21.91 3.03
CA LEU A 147 5.42 21.22 3.43
C LEU A 147 6.66 21.81 2.76
N PRO A 148 6.78 21.85 1.42
CA PRO A 148 7.95 22.43 0.78
C PRO A 148 8.14 23.92 1.08
N ILE A 149 7.09 24.63 1.50
CA ILE A 149 7.18 26.05 1.85
C ILE A 149 7.77 26.23 3.25
N LEU A 150 7.27 25.49 4.23
CA LEU A 150 7.50 25.73 5.67
C LEU A 150 8.56 24.84 6.31
N MET A 151 9.06 23.82 5.60
CA MET A 151 10.16 22.97 6.06
C MET A 151 11.51 23.69 5.92
N ASP A 152 12.40 23.49 6.88
CA ASP A 152 13.71 24.15 6.94
C ASP A 152 14.79 23.23 7.53
N ILE A 153 16.06 23.62 7.41
CA ILE A 153 17.20 22.95 8.05
C ILE A 153 17.77 23.89 9.11
N ARG A 154 17.71 23.49 10.38
CA ARG A 154 18.32 24.24 11.50
C ARG A 154 19.08 23.30 12.41
N GLY A 155 20.32 23.68 12.76
CA GLY A 155 21.17 22.87 13.63
C GLY A 155 21.46 21.47 13.07
N GLY A 156 21.56 21.33 11.75
CA GLY A 156 21.80 20.04 11.10
C GLY A 156 20.59 19.10 11.07
N VAL A 157 19.39 19.57 11.41
CA VAL A 157 18.16 18.78 11.39
C VAL A 157 17.19 19.33 10.36
N CYS A 158 16.72 18.48 9.43
CA CYS A 158 15.62 18.77 8.52
C CYS A 158 14.29 18.60 9.29
N GLY A 159 13.53 19.68 9.47
CA GLY A 159 12.37 19.62 10.34
C GLY A 159 11.45 20.83 10.28
N MET A 160 10.46 20.79 11.18
CA MET A 160 9.54 21.89 11.44
C MET A 160 9.91 22.54 12.76
N PHE A 161 9.86 23.86 12.79
CA PHE A 161 10.31 24.64 13.95
C PHE A 161 9.20 25.58 14.46
N GLY A 162 9.25 25.86 15.76
CA GLY A 162 8.37 26.83 16.41
C GLY A 162 6.89 26.43 16.35
N ILE A 163 6.03 27.44 16.20
CA ILE A 163 4.56 27.28 16.22
C ILE A 163 4.05 26.36 15.09
N TYR A 164 4.78 26.29 13.98
CA TYR A 164 4.39 25.47 12.84
C TYR A 164 4.39 23.97 13.17
N LYS A 165 5.31 23.51 14.03
CA LYS A 165 5.34 22.10 14.47
C LYS A 165 4.05 21.71 15.19
N PHE A 166 3.49 22.61 16.00
CA PHE A 166 2.22 22.41 16.69
C PHE A 166 1.04 22.38 15.71
N ILE A 167 0.97 23.34 14.79
CA ILE A 167 -0.05 23.39 13.73
C ILE A 167 -0.01 22.12 12.89
N TYR A 168 1.18 21.68 12.50
CA TYR A 168 1.38 20.46 11.73
C TYR A 168 0.92 19.21 12.48
N ALA A 169 1.19 19.11 13.78
CA ALA A 169 0.72 17.98 14.58
C ALA A 169 -0.81 17.90 14.63
N ILE A 170 -1.51 19.04 14.79
CA ILE A 170 -2.98 19.10 14.72
C ILE A 170 -3.47 18.69 13.32
N TYR A 171 -2.84 19.23 12.28
CA TYR A 171 -3.16 18.92 10.89
C TYR A 171 -2.99 17.42 10.59
N GLN A 172 -1.85 16.83 10.94
CA GLN A 172 -1.55 15.42 10.75
C GLN A 172 -2.54 14.54 11.51
N THR A 173 -2.77 14.83 12.79
CA THR A 173 -3.72 14.09 13.62
C THR A 173 -5.11 14.14 13.00
N SER A 174 -5.56 15.29 12.52
CA SER A 174 -6.89 15.43 11.91
C SER A 174 -6.97 14.73 10.55
N VAL A 175 -6.08 15.06 9.62
CA VAL A 175 -6.16 14.63 8.22
C VAL A 175 -5.71 13.20 8.00
N ILE A 176 -4.76 12.69 8.80
CA ILE A 176 -4.24 11.32 8.68
C ILE A 176 -4.76 10.43 9.81
N GLY A 177 -4.80 10.94 11.03
CA GLY A 177 -5.14 10.17 12.22
C GLY A 177 -6.63 9.93 12.43
N ILE A 178 -7.48 10.91 12.11
CA ILE A 178 -8.91 10.88 12.45
C ILE A 178 -9.79 10.73 11.21
N ILE A 179 -9.64 11.60 10.21
CA ILE A 179 -10.57 11.65 9.07
C ILE A 179 -10.64 10.31 8.31
N PRO A 180 -9.53 9.70 7.85
CA PRO A 180 -9.61 8.45 7.11
C PRO A 180 -10.16 7.30 7.95
N PRO A 181 -9.68 7.05 9.19
CA PRO A 181 -10.27 6.02 10.07
C PRO A 181 -11.76 6.19 10.35
N VAL A 182 -12.23 7.41 10.61
CA VAL A 182 -13.65 7.69 10.85
C VAL A 182 -14.47 7.41 9.60
N LEU A 183 -14.04 7.90 8.43
CA LEU A 183 -14.74 7.66 7.16
C LEU A 183 -14.77 6.16 6.82
N MET A 184 -13.63 5.46 6.96
CA MET A 184 -13.55 4.01 6.77
C MET A 184 -14.51 3.27 7.69
N SER A 185 -14.58 3.66 8.97
CA SER A 185 -15.47 3.05 9.96
C SER A 185 -16.94 3.27 9.62
N ILE A 186 -17.32 4.50 9.24
CA ILE A 186 -18.68 4.83 8.82
C ILE A 186 -19.09 3.99 7.61
N PHE A 187 -18.31 4.01 6.52
CA PHE A 187 -18.63 3.24 5.31
C PHE A 187 -18.65 1.74 5.57
N SER A 188 -17.80 1.24 6.46
CA SER A 188 -17.76 -0.15 6.87
C SER A 188 -19.03 -0.58 7.62
N VAL A 189 -19.43 0.19 8.64
CA VAL A 189 -20.67 -0.06 9.39
C VAL A 189 -21.87 -0.02 8.45
N LEU A 190 -21.92 0.97 7.55
CA LEU A 190 -22.98 1.07 6.54
C LEU A 190 -22.98 -0.13 5.57
N THR A 191 -21.81 -0.61 5.16
CA THR A 191 -21.66 -1.81 4.31
C THR A 191 -22.19 -3.05 5.03
N ILE A 192 -21.87 -3.24 6.32
CA ILE A 192 -22.36 -4.37 7.12
C ILE A 192 -23.87 -4.32 7.27
N ARG A 193 -24.43 -3.15 7.59
CA ARG A 193 -25.89 -2.97 7.71
C ARG A 193 -26.60 -3.31 6.39
N SER A 194 -26.11 -2.77 5.28
CA SER A 194 -26.67 -3.02 3.96
C SER A 194 -26.54 -4.49 3.51
N LEU A 195 -25.46 -5.17 3.90
CA LEU A 195 -25.31 -6.61 3.65
C LEU A 195 -26.29 -7.45 4.47
N ARG A 196 -26.54 -7.07 5.73
CA ARG A 196 -27.48 -7.75 6.63
C ARG A 196 -28.92 -7.65 6.12
N GLU A 197 -29.32 -6.46 5.69
CA GLU A 197 -30.63 -6.22 5.06
C GLU A 197 -30.80 -7.08 3.81
N ARG A 198 -29.81 -7.08 2.91
CA ARG A 198 -29.88 -7.85 1.66
C ARG A 198 -29.86 -9.36 1.85
N HIS A 199 -29.21 -9.86 2.91
CA HIS A 199 -29.18 -11.29 3.20
C HIS A 199 -30.56 -11.80 3.64
N ARG A 200 -31.38 -10.94 4.25
CA ARG A 200 -32.76 -11.24 4.65
C ARG A 200 -33.69 -11.40 3.44
N ASP A 201 -33.51 -10.57 2.40
CA ASP A 201 -34.43 -10.53 1.26
C ASP A 201 -34.02 -11.43 0.08
N ASN A 202 -32.74 -11.77 -0.08
CA ASN A 202 -32.29 -12.68 -1.14
C ASN A 202 -30.86 -13.23 -0.91
N PRO A 203 -30.71 -14.41 -0.28
CA PRO A 203 -29.40 -14.96 0.07
C PRO A 203 -28.57 -15.42 -1.14
N VAL A 204 -29.21 -15.68 -2.30
CA VAL A 204 -28.63 -16.44 -3.42
C VAL A 204 -27.76 -15.58 -4.36
N ARG A 205 -27.89 -14.25 -4.36
CA ARG A 205 -27.24 -13.39 -5.38
C ARG A 205 -26.10 -12.49 -4.89
N THR A 206 -25.63 -12.64 -3.64
CA THR A 206 -24.38 -11.96 -3.24
C THR A 206 -23.21 -12.64 -3.93
N ARG A 207 -22.62 -11.99 -4.94
CA ARG A 207 -21.41 -12.49 -5.62
C ARG A 207 -20.35 -12.81 -4.56
N GLN A 208 -19.89 -14.06 -4.51
CA GLN A 208 -18.82 -14.52 -3.62
C GLN A 208 -17.56 -13.64 -3.70
N ARG A 209 -17.30 -13.06 -4.89
CA ARG A 209 -16.25 -12.07 -5.15
C ARG A 209 -16.39 -10.79 -4.33
N ASP A 210 -17.60 -10.23 -4.21
CA ASP A 210 -17.82 -8.99 -3.47
C ASP A 210 -17.62 -9.20 -1.97
N ARG A 211 -18.07 -10.33 -1.42
CA ARG A 211 -17.79 -10.71 -0.02
C ARG A 211 -16.29 -10.83 0.26
N CYS A 212 -15.56 -11.40 -0.69
CA CYS A 212 -14.11 -11.55 -0.62
C CYS A 212 -13.39 -10.19 -0.59
N LEU A 213 -13.72 -9.28 -1.52
CA LEU A 213 -13.14 -7.94 -1.57
C LEU A 213 -13.50 -7.12 -0.32
N THR A 214 -14.76 -7.20 0.12
CA THR A 214 -15.19 -6.58 1.37
C THR A 214 -14.35 -7.07 2.54
N ARG A 215 -14.15 -8.38 2.70
CA ARG A 215 -13.32 -8.94 3.79
C ARG A 215 -11.86 -8.47 3.73
N MET A 216 -11.28 -8.35 2.54
CA MET A 216 -9.93 -7.82 2.36
C MET A 216 -9.83 -6.37 2.85
N VAL A 217 -10.76 -5.52 2.40
CA VAL A 217 -10.84 -4.11 2.79
C VAL A 217 -11.07 -3.97 4.30
N PHE A 218 -11.93 -4.78 4.90
CA PHE A 218 -12.15 -4.79 6.35
C PHE A 218 -10.89 -5.11 7.16
N ALA A 219 -10.10 -6.09 6.73
CA ALA A 219 -8.86 -6.42 7.42
C ALA A 219 -7.83 -5.28 7.32
N GLU A 220 -7.76 -4.64 6.15
CA GLU A 220 -6.92 -3.46 5.93
C GLU A 220 -7.31 -2.30 6.87
N ILE A 221 -8.60 -2.07 7.07
CA ILE A 221 -9.10 -1.03 7.98
C ILE A 221 -8.65 -1.29 9.41
N ILE A 222 -8.81 -2.53 9.89
CA ILE A 222 -8.39 -2.89 11.25
C ILE A 222 -6.89 -2.62 11.43
N ALA A 223 -6.07 -3.09 10.49
CA ALA A 223 -4.63 -2.87 10.53
C ALA A 223 -4.27 -1.37 10.44
N SER A 224 -4.94 -0.61 9.58
CA SER A 224 -4.72 0.84 9.45
C SER A 224 -5.09 1.58 10.73
N ILE A 225 -6.18 1.22 11.42
CA ILE A 225 -6.57 1.85 12.69
C ILE A 225 -5.56 1.53 13.78
N SER A 226 -5.12 0.26 13.88
CA SER A 226 -4.12 -0.17 14.86
C SER A 226 -2.79 0.59 14.74
N VAL A 227 -2.41 0.98 13.52
CA VAL A 227 -1.19 1.77 13.26
C VAL A 227 -1.42 3.28 13.43
N SER A 228 -2.58 3.80 13.03
CA SER A 228 -2.86 5.24 13.10
C SER A 228 -3.01 5.77 14.52
N ILE A 229 -3.51 4.95 15.46
CA ILE A 229 -3.68 5.38 16.86
C ILE A 229 -2.34 5.73 17.51
N PRO A 230 -1.33 4.83 17.57
CA PRO A 230 -0.02 5.16 18.12
C PRO A 230 0.63 6.38 17.46
N TYR A 231 0.51 6.51 16.14
CA TYR A 231 1.04 7.65 15.38
C TYR A 231 0.42 8.98 15.80
N SER A 232 -0.90 9.03 15.88
CA SER A 232 -1.62 10.24 16.25
C SER A 232 -1.33 10.63 17.71
N SER A 233 -1.31 9.64 18.61
CA SER A 233 -0.95 9.87 20.02
C SER A 233 0.46 10.42 20.18
N ASN A 234 1.44 9.89 19.46
CA ASN A 234 2.81 10.38 19.50
C ASN A 234 2.95 11.81 18.96
N LEU A 235 2.24 12.15 17.88
CA LEU A 235 2.23 13.51 17.33
C LEU A 235 1.65 14.52 18.30
N ILE A 236 0.53 14.20 18.94
CA ILE A 236 -0.07 15.05 19.97
C ILE A 236 0.90 15.23 21.14
N TYR A 237 1.48 14.14 21.64
CA TYR A 237 2.44 14.19 22.74
C TYR A 237 3.66 15.07 22.43
N THR A 238 4.26 14.89 21.24
CA THR A 238 5.44 15.67 20.82
C THR A 238 5.12 17.15 20.59
N ALA A 239 3.88 17.47 20.21
CA ALA A 239 3.40 18.85 20.07
C ALA A 239 3.23 19.54 21.43
N PHE A 240 2.58 18.88 22.40
CA PHE A 240 2.38 19.43 23.74
C PHE A 240 3.68 19.58 24.52
N THR A 241 4.61 18.63 24.36
CA THR A 241 5.88 18.65 25.09
C THR A 241 6.96 19.48 24.40
N TYR A 242 6.65 20.18 23.30
CA TYR A 242 7.64 20.93 22.53
C TYR A 242 8.28 22.08 23.31
N TYR A 243 7.49 22.83 24.10
CA TYR A 243 7.97 24.00 24.85
C TYR A 243 8.59 23.67 26.22
N VAL A 244 8.73 22.38 26.55
CA VAL A 244 9.38 21.96 27.80
C VAL A 244 10.90 22.08 27.62
N VAL A 245 11.48 23.15 28.19
CA VAL A 245 12.89 23.54 27.99
C VAL A 245 13.88 22.59 28.69
N ASN A 246 13.50 21.98 29.81
CA ASN A 246 14.38 21.15 30.64
C ASN A 246 14.05 19.65 30.54
N LYS A 247 14.18 19.07 29.34
CA LYS A 247 14.04 17.60 29.17
C LYS A 247 15.35 16.91 29.58
N SER A 248 15.24 15.87 30.41
CA SER A 248 16.40 15.03 30.71
C SER A 248 16.91 14.32 29.43
N PRO A 249 18.22 14.07 29.29
CA PRO A 249 18.77 13.40 28.12
C PRO A 249 18.10 12.04 27.84
N LEU A 250 17.87 11.25 28.90
CA LEU A 250 17.15 9.98 28.81
C LEU A 250 15.75 10.13 28.23
N ARG A 251 15.01 11.18 28.61
CA ARG A 251 13.66 11.43 28.09
C ARG A 251 13.70 11.76 26.60
N VAL A 252 14.68 12.54 26.14
CA VAL A 252 14.83 12.88 24.71
C VAL A 252 15.11 11.64 23.88
N GLU A 253 15.95 10.72 24.38
CA GLU A 253 16.22 9.44 23.70
C GLU A 253 14.98 8.56 23.60
N ILE A 254 14.21 8.43 24.69
CA ILE A 254 12.96 7.67 24.70
C ILE A 254 11.94 8.27 23.72
N GLU A 255 11.77 9.60 23.73
CA GLU A 255 10.85 10.29 22.81
C GLU A 255 11.26 10.11 21.34
N SER A 256 12.56 10.13 21.06
CA SER A 256 13.10 9.88 19.71
C SER A 256 12.85 8.42 19.28
N PHE A 257 13.12 7.47 20.16
CA PHE A 257 12.87 6.04 19.91
C PHE A 257 11.39 5.74 19.67
N ILE A 258 10.48 6.29 20.48
CA ILE A 258 9.03 6.13 20.30
C ILE A 258 8.61 6.73 18.95
N THR A 259 9.11 7.92 18.60
CA THR A 259 8.81 8.55 17.32
C THR A 259 9.29 7.69 16.14
N PHE A 260 10.50 7.14 16.23
CA PHE A 260 11.02 6.20 15.25
C PHE A 260 10.17 4.93 15.15
N PHE A 261 9.85 4.30 16.29
CA PHE A 261 9.11 3.04 16.33
C PHE A 261 7.70 3.20 15.76
N VAL A 262 7.04 4.31 16.08
CA VAL A 262 5.71 4.59 15.57
C VAL A 262 5.74 4.94 14.08
N LEU A 263 6.76 5.65 13.59
CA LEU A 263 6.99 5.83 12.14
C LEU A 263 7.26 4.50 11.44
N PHE A 264 8.04 3.62 12.07
CA PHE A 264 8.28 2.25 11.59
C PHE A 264 6.95 1.50 11.44
N LEU A 265 6.05 1.56 12.42
CA LEU A 265 4.70 0.99 12.29
C LEU A 265 3.91 1.61 11.14
N VAL A 266 4.02 2.91 10.87
CA VAL A 266 3.32 3.56 9.75
C VAL A 266 3.69 2.95 8.39
N TYR A 267 4.96 2.54 8.19
CA TYR A 267 5.37 1.89 6.95
C TYR A 267 4.65 0.56 6.71
N LEU A 268 4.18 -0.13 7.75
CA LEU A 268 3.41 -1.37 7.61
C LEU A 268 2.17 -1.18 6.74
N ILE A 269 1.54 -0.01 6.74
CA ILE A 269 0.35 0.28 5.91
C ILE A 269 0.64 0.04 4.41
N SER A 270 1.89 0.23 3.98
CA SER A 270 2.29 -0.05 2.59
C SER A 270 2.86 -1.46 2.37
N VAL A 271 3.26 -2.17 3.43
CA VAL A 271 3.90 -3.49 3.36
C VAL A 271 2.88 -4.61 3.48
N ILE A 272 1.96 -4.52 4.44
CA ILE A 272 1.03 -5.59 4.80
C ILE A 272 -0.11 -5.88 3.80
N PRO A 273 -0.57 -4.98 2.90
CA PRO A 273 -1.83 -5.20 2.18
C PRO A 273 -1.91 -6.54 1.45
N PHE A 274 -0.87 -6.88 0.68
CA PHE A 274 -0.81 -8.15 -0.06
C PHE A 274 -0.92 -9.38 0.86
N TYR A 275 -0.18 -9.37 1.97
CA TYR A 275 -0.14 -10.47 2.93
C TYR A 275 -1.50 -10.62 3.62
N LEU A 276 -2.12 -9.50 4.03
CA LEU A 276 -3.47 -9.49 4.55
C LEU A 276 -4.46 -10.05 3.52
N TYR A 277 -4.32 -9.73 2.25
CA TYR A 277 -5.22 -10.22 1.20
C TYR A 277 -5.10 -11.72 0.99
N ILE A 278 -3.90 -12.28 1.02
CA ILE A 278 -3.69 -13.73 0.96
C ILE A 278 -4.27 -14.43 2.19
N LEU A 279 -4.04 -13.88 3.39
CA LEU A 279 -4.49 -14.47 4.65
C LEU A 279 -6.01 -14.45 4.75
N THR A 280 -6.61 -13.31 4.43
CA THR A 280 -8.05 -13.10 4.60
C THR A 280 -8.83 -13.75 3.48
N SER A 281 -8.38 -13.71 2.22
CA SER A 281 -9.18 -14.10 1.07
C SER A 281 -8.82 -15.44 0.44
N LYS A 282 -9.73 -16.43 0.59
CA LYS A 282 -9.61 -17.76 -0.07
C LYS A 282 -9.59 -17.63 -1.60
N THR A 283 -10.44 -16.79 -2.18
CA THR A 283 -10.50 -16.60 -3.65
C THR A 283 -9.22 -15.95 -4.17
N PHE A 284 -8.73 -14.91 -3.47
CA PHE A 284 -7.49 -14.23 -3.85
C PHE A 284 -6.30 -15.20 -3.79
N ARG A 285 -6.21 -15.99 -2.72
CA ARG A 285 -5.19 -17.02 -2.56
C ARG A 285 -5.25 -18.08 -3.67
N LYS A 286 -6.44 -18.58 -4.02
CA LYS A 286 -6.61 -19.57 -5.11
C LYS A 286 -6.17 -19.00 -6.46
N GLU A 287 -6.55 -17.76 -6.76
CA GLU A 287 -6.14 -17.08 -8.00
C GLU A 287 -4.63 -16.82 -8.05
N PHE A 288 -4.03 -16.46 -6.91
CA PHE A 288 -2.58 -16.29 -6.79
C PHE A 288 -1.85 -17.62 -7.02
N ILE A 289 -2.24 -18.70 -6.34
CA ILE A 289 -1.63 -20.03 -6.53
C ILE A 289 -1.80 -20.50 -7.97
N SER A 290 -2.98 -20.32 -8.57
CA SER A 290 -3.24 -20.65 -9.98
C SER A 290 -2.30 -19.88 -10.92
N LEU A 291 -1.97 -18.63 -10.63
CA LEU A 291 -1.01 -17.86 -11.40
C LEU A 291 0.38 -18.51 -11.37
N PHE A 292 0.86 -18.90 -10.19
CA PHE A 292 2.16 -19.56 -10.05
C PHE A 292 2.19 -20.93 -10.71
N VAL A 293 1.15 -21.75 -10.54
CA VAL A 293 1.04 -23.07 -11.17
C VAL A 293 1.03 -22.95 -12.69
N ASN A 294 0.24 -22.02 -13.25
CA ASN A 294 0.18 -21.82 -14.70
C ASN A 294 1.50 -21.27 -15.26
N PHE A 295 2.16 -20.37 -14.53
CA PHE A 295 3.48 -19.85 -14.90
C PHE A 295 4.52 -20.98 -14.89
N TRP A 296 4.56 -21.78 -13.81
CA TRP A 296 5.46 -22.92 -13.68
C TRP A 296 5.24 -23.95 -14.79
N TYR A 297 3.99 -24.35 -15.04
CA TYR A 297 3.67 -25.30 -16.10
C TYR A 297 4.05 -24.78 -17.49
N LYS A 298 3.77 -23.51 -17.78
CA LYS A 298 4.04 -22.91 -19.09
C LYS A 298 5.52 -22.70 -19.38
N TYR A 299 6.33 -22.32 -18.38
CA TYR A 299 7.72 -21.93 -18.60
C TYR A 299 8.75 -23.00 -18.23
N ILE A 300 8.45 -23.86 -17.26
CA ILE A 300 9.38 -24.89 -16.80
C ILE A 300 9.04 -26.23 -17.45
N ILE A 301 7.80 -26.71 -17.30
CA ILE A 301 7.42 -28.05 -17.79
C ILE A 301 7.37 -28.12 -19.33
N ARG A 302 6.85 -27.08 -20.00
CA ARG A 302 6.85 -27.05 -21.48
C ARG A 302 8.23 -26.90 -22.11
N ARG A 303 9.21 -26.29 -21.43
CA ARG A 303 10.60 -26.24 -21.94
C ARG A 303 11.31 -27.58 -21.83
N VAL A 304 11.02 -28.38 -20.80
CA VAL A 304 11.61 -29.73 -20.63
C VAL A 304 11.13 -30.72 -21.70
N ARG A 305 10.00 -30.43 -22.38
CA ARG A 305 9.43 -31.33 -23.40
C ARG A 305 9.89 -31.01 -24.85
N ILE A 306 10.88 -30.16 -25.03
CA ILE A 306 11.49 -29.89 -26.36
C ILE A 306 12.95 -30.34 -26.31
N VAL A 307 13.29 -31.32 -27.18
CA VAL A 307 14.59 -32.00 -27.48
C VAL A 307 14.62 -33.48 -27.03
N PRO A 308 15.01 -34.45 -27.91
CA PRO A 308 15.76 -34.28 -29.16
C PRO A 308 14.98 -34.51 -30.47
N TYR A 309 15.34 -33.71 -31.47
CA TYR A 309 15.18 -34.02 -32.88
C TYR A 309 16.20 -35.11 -33.20
N ASN A 310 15.71 -36.30 -33.54
CA ASN A 310 16.55 -37.43 -33.91
C ASN A 310 16.95 -37.25 -35.38
N ASP A 311 18.09 -36.60 -35.60
CA ASP A 311 18.81 -36.68 -36.86
C ASP A 311 19.47 -38.05 -36.95
N GLN A 312 18.86 -38.98 -37.67
CA GLN A 312 19.59 -39.98 -38.46
C GLN A 312 18.66 -40.80 -39.37
N ASN A 313 19.00 -40.75 -40.66
CA ASN A 313 18.74 -41.73 -41.72
C ASN A 313 17.56 -41.48 -42.66
N THR A 314 17.69 -40.40 -43.44
CA THR A 314 17.21 -40.33 -44.83
C THR A 314 18.16 -41.16 -45.71
N VAL A 315 17.81 -42.42 -46.00
CA VAL A 315 18.35 -43.13 -47.17
C VAL A 315 17.27 -43.15 -48.24
N ALA A 316 17.58 -42.48 -49.34
CA ALA A 316 16.79 -42.44 -50.54
C ALA A 316 16.72 -43.84 -51.19
N THR A 317 15.51 -44.30 -51.50
CA THR A 317 15.30 -45.20 -52.64
C THR A 317 14.10 -44.74 -53.43
N ASN A 318 14.47 -44.13 -54.55
CA ASN A 318 13.72 -43.83 -55.75
C ASN A 318 13.17 -45.13 -56.38
N ASN A 319 11.89 -45.19 -56.71
CA ASN A 319 11.33 -45.80 -57.94
C ASN A 319 9.82 -46.06 -57.83
N GLY A 320 9.10 -45.84 -58.94
CA GLY A 320 7.88 -46.62 -59.20
C GLY A 320 6.61 -45.84 -59.52
N ARG A 321 6.64 -45.10 -60.63
CA ARG A 321 5.48 -44.79 -61.50
C ARG A 321 4.56 -46.01 -61.65
N ILE A 322 3.23 -45.86 -61.47
CA ILE A 322 2.18 -46.51 -62.29
C ILE A 322 0.85 -45.76 -62.08
N THR A 323 0.38 -45.24 -63.21
CA THR A 323 -0.98 -44.78 -63.56
C THR A 323 -2.09 -45.78 -63.21
N ARG A 324 -3.26 -45.29 -62.77
CA ARG A 324 -4.55 -45.76 -63.31
C ARG A 324 -5.71 -44.79 -63.06
N THR A 325 -6.33 -44.46 -64.18
CA THR A 325 -7.62 -43.83 -64.42
C THR A 325 -8.81 -44.75 -64.10
N ARG A 326 -10.01 -44.15 -64.12
CA ARG A 326 -11.38 -44.69 -63.98
C ARG A 326 -11.88 -44.71 -62.53
N GLN A 327 -13.06 -44.20 -62.20
CA GLN A 327 -14.28 -43.99 -62.99
C GLN A 327 -15.12 -42.89 -62.35
#